data_AF-A0A2H9QH62-F1
#
_entry.id   AF-A0A2H9QH62-F1
#
_cell.length_a   1.000
_cell.length_b   1.000
_cell.length_c   1.000
_cell.angle_alpha   90.00
_cell.angle_beta   90.00
_cell.angle_gamma   90.00
#
_symmetry.space_group_name_H-M   'P 1'
#
loop_
_entity.id
_entity.type
_entity.pdbx_description
1 polymer ?
#
loop_
_entity_poly.entity_id
_entity_poly.type
_entity_poly.pdbx_seq_one_letter_code
_entity_poly.pdbx_strand_id
1 'polypeptide(L)'
;DPSNLKSGYFWIIPEDGSRICVGIGVQGKSDNIKKLFDSYKNQLISSENAKIIEKGSGIITLRRPLNSFVYKNVMLVGSSACQVNPIIVRDISFGIKGAYYASKAVLNALKSDEIKTSNLWDYNINFMRDVGARCALLEGVRDFFSSLSTETFDFIIMNEVITSGLIENIGTNLRRRDVLFNTAKLFLKPRLLHKIIKLSNYSKRMEEYYNNYPAYDDFNTWKIKLNNELKNIRESFFV
;
A
#
# COMPACT_ATOMS: atom_id res chain seq x y z
N ASP A 1 15.63 -3.61 -19.28
CA ASP A 1 15.30 -4.89 -18.63
C ASP A 1 14.82 -4.63 -17.20
N PRO A 2 13.51 -4.79 -16.92
CA PRO A 2 12.93 -4.57 -15.59
C PRO A 2 13.45 -5.55 -14.52
N SER A 3 14.12 -6.63 -14.89
CA SER A 3 14.70 -7.62 -13.97
C SER A 3 15.69 -7.02 -12.95
N ASN A 4 16.33 -5.90 -13.33
CA ASN A 4 17.31 -5.20 -12.48
C ASN A 4 16.67 -4.33 -11.39
N LEU A 5 15.34 -4.19 -11.38
CA LEU A 5 14.61 -3.34 -10.45
C LEU A 5 13.94 -4.22 -9.38
N LYS A 6 14.67 -4.46 -8.29
CA LYS A 6 14.17 -5.30 -7.19
C LYS A 6 12.97 -4.63 -6.50
N SER A 7 11.79 -5.24 -6.63
CA SER A 7 10.56 -4.87 -5.92
C SER A 7 10.24 -3.38 -5.96
N GLY A 8 10.13 -2.82 -7.16
CA GLY A 8 9.84 -1.42 -7.37
C GLY A 8 9.31 -1.13 -8.77
N TYR A 9 9.30 0.13 -9.16
CA TYR A 9 8.95 0.52 -10.53
C TYR A 9 9.57 1.86 -10.93
N PHE A 10 9.70 2.03 -12.24
CA PHE A 10 10.02 3.31 -12.88
C PHE A 10 8.73 3.95 -13.37
N TRP A 11 8.57 5.27 -13.21
CA TRP A 11 7.40 5.99 -13.69
C TRP A 11 7.79 7.11 -14.63
N ILE A 12 6.92 7.34 -15.61
CA ILE A 12 6.91 8.50 -16.50
C ILE A 12 5.48 9.02 -16.48
N ILE A 13 5.28 10.20 -15.89
CA ILE A 13 3.98 10.82 -15.70
C ILE A 13 3.96 12.11 -16.51
N PRO A 14 3.20 12.20 -17.60
CA PRO A 14 2.97 13.45 -18.30
C PRO A 14 2.26 14.45 -17.37
N GLU A 15 2.75 15.68 -17.27
CA GLU A 15 2.12 16.73 -16.45
C GLU A 15 1.28 17.67 -17.32
N ASP A 16 1.92 18.39 -18.23
CA ASP A 16 1.27 19.17 -19.28
C ASP A 16 2.23 19.47 -20.43
N GLY A 17 1.69 19.76 -21.62
CA GLY A 17 2.46 20.20 -22.78
C GLY A 17 3.73 19.39 -23.03
N SER A 18 4.89 19.98 -22.69
CA SER A 18 6.22 19.40 -22.84
C SER A 18 6.90 19.00 -21.51
N ARG A 19 6.15 18.86 -20.42
CA ARG A 19 6.64 18.51 -19.08
C ARG A 19 6.27 17.07 -18.71
N ILE A 20 7.25 16.38 -18.15
CA ILE A 20 7.11 15.02 -17.63
C ILE A 20 7.75 14.92 -16.26
N CYS A 21 7.10 14.21 -15.34
CA CYS A 21 7.67 13.77 -14.07
C CYS A 21 8.20 12.34 -14.24
N VAL A 22 9.49 12.15 -13.98
CA VAL A 22 10.16 10.86 -14.14
C VAL A 22 10.79 10.47 -12.82
N GLY A 23 10.66 9.21 -12.44
CA GLY A 23 11.33 8.73 -11.23
C GLY A 23 11.36 7.22 -11.12
N ILE A 24 12.02 6.77 -10.07
CA ILE A 24 12.19 5.36 -9.75
C ILE A 24 12.03 5.15 -8.25
N GLY A 25 11.39 4.05 -7.89
CA GLY A 25 11.25 3.61 -6.50
C GLY A 25 11.71 2.17 -6.41
N VAL A 26 12.46 1.84 -5.36
CA VAL A 26 12.89 0.47 -5.06
C VAL A 26 12.62 0.18 -3.59
N GLN A 27 12.34 -1.08 -3.27
CA GLN A 27 12.15 -1.49 -1.88
C GLN A 27 13.50 -1.57 -1.15
N GLY A 28 13.54 -1.03 0.07
CA GLY A 28 14.72 -1.11 0.94
C GLY A 28 15.81 -0.11 0.57
N LYS A 29 17.06 -0.45 0.89
CA LYS A 29 18.22 0.40 0.63
C LYS A 29 18.84 0.01 -0.72
N SER A 30 19.00 0.99 -1.60
CA SER A 30 19.81 0.84 -2.82
C SER A 30 21.20 1.42 -2.58
N ASP A 31 22.23 0.72 -3.04
CA ASP A 31 23.60 1.22 -2.97
C ASP A 31 23.80 2.50 -3.79
N ASN A 32 23.04 2.68 -4.88
CA ASN A 32 23.06 3.91 -5.67
C ASN A 32 21.77 4.09 -6.51
N ILE A 33 20.71 4.60 -5.86
CA ILE A 33 19.41 4.83 -6.52
C ILE A 33 19.51 5.79 -7.71
N LYS A 34 20.42 6.78 -7.63
CA LYS A 34 20.64 7.75 -8.71
C LYS A 34 21.20 7.08 -9.96
N LYS A 35 22.20 6.21 -9.82
CA LYS A 35 22.77 5.48 -10.95
C LYS A 35 21.72 4.59 -11.62
N LEU A 36 20.87 3.94 -10.82
CA LEU A 36 19.77 3.15 -11.34
C LEU A 36 18.77 4.03 -12.10
N PHE A 37 18.34 5.15 -11.51
CA PHE A 37 17.50 6.13 -12.18
C PHE A 37 18.07 6.58 -13.52
N ASP A 38 19.34 6.99 -13.55
CA ASP A 38 20.00 7.47 -14.76
C ASP A 38 20.05 6.38 -15.84
N SER A 39 20.28 5.12 -15.48
CA SER A 39 20.28 4.01 -16.45
C SER A 39 18.93 3.78 -17.11
N TYR A 40 17.83 3.85 -16.35
CA TYR A 40 16.49 3.69 -16.89
C TYR A 40 16.05 4.93 -17.68
N LYS A 41 16.32 6.13 -17.15
CA LYS A 41 16.02 7.39 -17.82
C LYS A 41 16.67 7.45 -19.20
N ASN A 42 17.96 7.13 -19.31
CA ASN A 42 18.68 7.18 -20.59
C ASN A 42 18.22 6.12 -21.59
N GLN A 43 17.64 5.01 -21.13
CA GLN A 43 17.07 3.98 -22.00
C GLN A 43 15.65 4.32 -22.48
N LEU A 44 14.85 4.97 -21.63
CA LEU A 44 13.42 5.15 -21.86
C LEU A 44 13.04 6.54 -22.37
N ILE A 45 13.92 7.54 -22.18
CA ILE A 45 13.60 8.94 -22.44
C ILE A 45 14.77 9.62 -23.13
N SER A 46 14.55 10.08 -24.37
CA SER A 46 15.45 11.04 -25.00
C SER A 46 15.30 12.39 -24.31
N SER A 47 16.35 12.83 -23.63
CA SER A 47 16.34 14.04 -22.78
C SER A 47 17.44 15.04 -23.15
N GLU A 48 18.02 14.93 -24.35
CA GLU A 48 19.15 15.77 -24.80
C GLU A 48 18.84 17.28 -24.77
N ASN A 49 17.58 17.65 -25.05
CA ASN A 49 17.11 19.03 -25.01
C ASN A 49 16.18 19.33 -23.81
N ALA A 50 16.07 18.42 -22.84
CA ALA A 50 15.17 18.59 -21.71
C ALA A 50 15.83 19.43 -20.61
N LYS A 51 15.08 20.40 -20.06
CA LYS A 51 15.51 21.18 -18.91
C LYS A 51 15.00 20.54 -17.61
N ILE A 52 15.88 20.30 -16.65
CA ILE A 52 15.49 19.88 -15.30
C ILE A 52 14.84 21.09 -14.59
N ILE A 53 13.56 20.96 -14.24
CA ILE A 53 12.82 21.99 -13.49
C ILE A 53 13.00 21.75 -11.98
N GLU A 54 12.76 20.52 -11.53
CA GLU A 54 12.87 20.12 -10.14
C GLU A 54 13.50 18.72 -10.04
N LYS A 55 14.20 18.45 -8.94
CA LYS A 55 14.74 17.13 -8.62
C LYS A 55 14.72 16.91 -7.12
N GLY A 56 14.41 15.68 -6.71
CA GLY A 56 14.39 15.29 -5.31
C GLY A 56 14.45 13.79 -5.12
N SER A 57 14.68 13.38 -3.88
CA SER A 57 14.62 11.98 -3.45
C SER A 57 14.09 11.94 -2.03
N GLY A 58 13.35 10.89 -1.69
CA GLY A 58 12.79 10.72 -0.36
C GLY A 58 12.53 9.26 -0.03
N ILE A 59 12.18 9.02 1.23
CA ILE A 59 11.80 7.69 1.73
C ILE A 59 10.29 7.67 1.90
N ILE A 60 9.67 6.56 1.49
CA ILE A 60 8.21 6.39 1.53
C ILE A 60 7.89 5.07 2.23
N THR A 61 6.90 5.09 3.11
CA THR A 61 6.51 3.95 3.95
C THR A 61 5.52 3.03 3.24
N LEU A 62 5.97 2.04 2.47
CA LEU A 62 5.07 1.14 1.73
C LEU A 62 4.49 -0.02 2.56
N ARG A 63 3.75 0.32 3.62
CA ARG A 63 3.15 -0.62 4.57
C ARG A 63 1.77 -0.17 5.02
N ARG A 64 1.01 -1.07 5.65
CA ARG A 64 -0.19 -0.71 6.40
C ARG A 64 0.10 0.34 7.50
N PRO A 65 -0.91 1.15 7.89
CA PRO A 65 -0.78 2.16 8.92
C PRO A 65 -0.22 1.62 10.24
N LEU A 66 0.27 2.52 11.09
CA LEU A 66 0.55 2.18 12.49
C LEU A 66 -0.70 1.63 13.16
N ASN A 67 -0.53 0.68 14.08
CA ASN A 67 -1.68 0.08 14.78
C ASN A 67 -2.43 1.10 15.63
N SER A 68 -1.80 2.19 16.08
CA SER A 68 -2.48 3.34 16.71
C SER A 68 -1.78 4.62 16.26
N PHE A 69 -2.56 5.67 16.08
CA PHE A 69 -2.09 7.01 15.74
C PHE A 69 -2.06 7.94 16.94
N VAL A 70 -2.61 7.52 18.08
CA VAL A 70 -2.76 8.36 19.28
C VAL A 70 -2.08 7.74 20.48
N TYR A 71 -1.46 8.58 21.28
CA TYR A 71 -0.93 8.22 22.60
C TYR A 71 -0.86 9.48 23.48
N LYS A 72 -1.57 9.45 24.62
CA LYS A 72 -1.75 10.60 25.51
C LYS A 72 -2.32 11.80 24.72
N ASN A 73 -1.59 12.90 24.66
CA ASN A 73 -1.92 14.13 23.96
C ASN A 73 -1.18 14.27 22.61
N VAL A 74 -0.61 13.17 22.09
CA VAL A 74 0.10 13.15 20.79
C VAL A 74 -0.72 12.39 19.76
N MET A 75 -0.80 12.96 18.55
CA MET A 75 -1.43 12.33 17.39
C MET A 75 -0.47 12.35 16.20
N LEU A 76 -0.45 11.26 15.44
CA LEU A 76 0.31 11.11 14.19
C LEU A 76 -0.64 11.17 12.99
N VAL A 77 -0.21 11.80 11.91
CA VAL A 77 -1.01 12.00 10.69
C VAL A 77 -0.11 11.89 9.45
N GLY A 78 -0.65 11.36 8.35
CA GLY A 78 0.07 11.25 7.09
C GLY A 78 1.21 10.24 7.17
N SER A 79 2.35 10.57 6.58
CA SER A 79 3.51 9.68 6.49
C SER A 79 4.05 9.26 7.86
N SER A 80 3.98 10.11 8.90
CA SER A 80 4.41 9.74 10.26
C SER A 80 3.56 8.63 10.87
N ALA A 81 2.30 8.50 10.42
CA ALA A 81 1.37 7.45 10.81
C ALA A 81 1.34 6.26 9.81
N CYS A 82 2.21 6.26 8.79
CA CYS A 82 2.17 5.34 7.66
C CYS A 82 0.84 5.36 6.89
N GLN A 83 0.20 6.52 6.78
CA GLN A 83 -1.08 6.70 6.06
C GLN A 83 -0.82 7.03 4.59
N VAL A 84 -0.25 6.07 3.88
CA VAL A 84 0.09 6.17 2.46
C VAL A 84 -0.41 4.94 1.72
N ASN A 85 -0.66 5.06 0.42
CA ASN A 85 -1.02 3.91 -0.41
C ASN A 85 0.21 3.01 -0.63
N PRO A 86 0.18 1.73 -0.19
CA PRO A 86 1.34 0.83 -0.32
C PRO A 86 1.73 0.45 -1.76
N ILE A 87 0.91 0.76 -2.76
CA ILE A 87 1.17 0.49 -4.17
C ILE A 87 1.46 1.79 -4.92
N ILE A 88 0.56 2.78 -4.80
CA ILE A 88 0.61 4.03 -5.56
C ILE A 88 1.31 5.11 -4.76
N VAL A 89 2.57 5.36 -5.08
CA VAL A 89 3.45 6.24 -4.29
C VAL A 89 2.99 7.71 -4.26
N ARG A 90 2.31 8.19 -5.30
CA ARG A 90 1.83 9.59 -5.39
C ARG A 90 0.43 9.82 -4.79
N ASP A 91 -0.22 8.78 -4.26
CA ASP A 91 -1.55 8.90 -3.68
C ASP A 91 -1.47 9.46 -2.24
N ILE A 92 -1.85 10.74 -2.10
CA ILE A 92 -1.89 11.46 -0.81
C ILE A 92 -3.25 11.34 -0.11
N SER A 93 -4.25 10.70 -0.73
CA SER A 93 -5.63 10.69 -0.23
C SER A 93 -5.75 10.08 1.17
N PHE A 94 -4.91 9.10 1.49
CA PHE A 94 -4.93 8.45 2.81
C PHE A 94 -4.43 9.39 3.90
N GLY A 95 -3.40 10.20 3.63
CA GLY A 95 -2.93 11.21 4.58
C GLY A 95 -3.98 12.30 4.81
N ILE A 96 -4.68 12.72 3.76
CA ILE A 96 -5.78 13.69 3.85
C ILE A 96 -6.93 13.13 4.71
N LYS A 97 -7.33 11.88 4.48
CA LYS A 97 -8.34 11.20 5.32
C LYS A 97 -7.88 11.08 6.77
N GLY A 98 -6.59 10.82 7.00
CA GLY A 98 -5.97 10.86 8.32
C GLY A 98 -6.16 12.19 9.03
N ALA A 99 -5.82 13.29 8.35
CA ALA A 99 -5.99 14.64 8.88
C ALA A 99 -7.46 14.96 9.17
N TYR A 100 -8.37 14.53 8.30
CA TYR A 100 -9.80 14.69 8.48
C TYR A 100 -10.29 14.01 9.77
N TYR A 101 -10.00 12.73 9.97
CA TYR A 101 -10.43 12.01 11.17
C TYR A 101 -9.73 12.49 12.44
N ALA A 102 -8.45 12.88 12.35
CA ALA A 102 -7.74 13.48 13.46
C ALA A 102 -8.42 14.79 13.91
N SER A 103 -8.78 15.67 12.97
CA SER A 103 -9.45 16.93 13.29
C SER A 103 -10.80 16.73 14.00
N LYS A 104 -11.59 15.73 13.56
CA LYS A 104 -12.86 15.38 14.20
C LYS A 104 -12.66 14.88 15.63
N ALA A 105 -11.68 14.02 15.87
CA ALA A 105 -11.39 13.50 17.20
C ALA A 105 -10.95 14.63 18.16
N VAL A 106 -10.12 15.56 17.68
CA VAL A 106 -9.73 16.75 18.46
C VAL A 106 -10.94 17.62 18.79
N LEU A 107 -11.78 17.95 17.80
CA LEU A 107 -12.98 18.76 18.03
C LEU A 107 -13.94 18.12 19.04
N ASN A 108 -14.07 16.80 19.05
CA ASN A 108 -14.89 16.10 20.02
C ASN A 108 -14.26 16.11 21.41
N ALA A 109 -12.96 15.86 21.53
CA ALA A 109 -12.25 15.89 22.81
C ALA A 109 -12.25 17.28 23.47
N LEU A 110 -12.21 18.35 22.66
CA LEU A 110 -12.31 19.73 23.15
C LEU A 110 -13.69 20.07 23.73
N LYS A 111 -14.75 19.37 23.33
CA LYS A 111 -16.10 19.57 23.91
C LYS A 111 -16.25 18.95 25.30
N SER A 112 -15.41 17.98 25.64
CA SER A 112 -15.46 17.26 26.92
C SER A 112 -14.44 17.76 27.95
N ASP A 113 -13.70 18.83 27.65
CA ASP A 113 -12.63 19.43 28.49
C ASP A 113 -11.57 18.44 29.01
N GLU A 114 -11.41 17.30 28.33
CA GLU A 114 -10.49 16.24 28.74
C GLU A 114 -9.77 15.64 27.53
N ILE A 115 -8.45 15.86 27.46
CA ILE A 115 -7.60 15.31 26.40
C ILE A 115 -6.86 14.08 26.94
N LYS A 116 -7.39 12.91 26.60
CA LYS A 116 -6.76 11.60 26.88
C LYS A 116 -6.87 10.67 25.67
N THR A 117 -6.04 9.62 25.65
CA THR A 117 -5.97 8.65 24.55
C THR A 117 -7.35 8.07 24.18
N SER A 118 -8.18 7.74 25.17
CA SER A 118 -9.51 7.15 24.94
C SER A 118 -10.47 8.14 24.27
N ASN A 119 -10.41 9.43 24.61
CA ASN A 119 -11.24 10.48 23.99
C ASN A 119 -10.82 10.79 22.55
N LEU A 120 -9.56 10.53 22.20
CA LEU A 120 -9.04 10.66 20.83
C LEU A 120 -9.17 9.37 20.01
N TRP A 121 -9.65 8.27 20.61
CA TRP A 121 -9.61 6.94 20.01
C TRP A 121 -10.50 6.79 18.78
N ASP A 122 -11.53 7.64 18.65
CA ASP A 122 -12.36 7.73 17.45
C ASP A 122 -11.56 7.99 16.18
N TYR A 123 -10.41 8.66 16.28
CA TYR A 123 -9.51 8.79 15.15
C TYR A 123 -9.03 7.43 14.63
N ASN A 124 -8.56 6.56 15.53
CA ASN A 124 -8.12 5.21 15.17
C ASN A 124 -9.28 4.41 14.58
N ILE A 125 -10.44 4.37 15.25
CA ILE A 125 -11.60 3.59 14.80
C ILE A 125 -12.03 4.01 13.40
N ASN A 126 -12.25 5.31 13.20
CA ASN A 126 -12.79 5.81 11.94
C ASN A 126 -11.79 5.63 10.79
N PHE A 127 -10.52 5.95 11.00
CA PHE A 127 -9.50 5.76 9.96
C PHE A 127 -9.31 4.28 9.62
N MET A 128 -9.27 3.40 10.61
CA MET A 128 -9.02 1.97 10.39
C MET A 128 -10.15 1.29 9.63
N ARG A 129 -11.40 1.68 9.90
CA ARG A 129 -12.59 1.18 9.19
C ARG A 129 -12.71 1.74 7.77
N ASP A 130 -12.39 3.02 7.56
CA ASP A 130 -12.49 3.63 6.22
C ASP A 130 -11.31 3.25 5.31
N VAL A 131 -10.08 3.34 5.82
CA VAL A 131 -8.85 3.23 5.00
C VAL A 131 -7.95 2.08 5.45
N GLY A 132 -7.91 1.75 6.73
CA GLY A 132 -6.98 0.77 7.29
C GLY A 132 -7.08 -0.61 6.66
N ALA A 133 -8.30 -1.14 6.50
CA ALA A 133 -8.56 -2.42 5.84
C ALA A 133 -7.97 -2.45 4.41
N ARG A 134 -8.23 -1.38 3.66
CA ARG A 134 -7.75 -1.21 2.29
C ARG A 134 -6.22 -1.07 2.23
N CYS A 135 -5.61 -0.34 3.15
CA CYS A 135 -4.14 -0.28 3.24
C CYS A 135 -3.52 -1.65 3.51
N ALA A 136 -4.09 -2.43 4.42
CA ALA A 136 -3.60 -3.78 4.70
C ALA A 136 -3.68 -4.67 3.45
N LEU A 137 -4.82 -4.64 2.76
CA LEU A 137 -4.97 -5.36 1.49
C LEU A 137 -3.92 -4.95 0.46
N LEU A 138 -3.73 -3.65 0.25
CA LEU A 138 -2.75 -3.10 -0.69
C LEU A 138 -1.32 -3.54 -0.36
N GLU A 139 -0.97 -3.61 0.93
CA GLU A 139 0.31 -4.16 1.37
C GLU A 139 0.45 -5.64 1.00
N GLY A 140 -0.61 -6.45 1.18
CA GLY A 140 -0.62 -7.85 0.77
C GLY A 140 -0.47 -8.03 -0.74
N VAL A 141 -1.12 -7.18 -1.55
CA VAL A 141 -0.95 -7.15 -3.01
C VAL A 141 0.49 -6.78 -3.37
N ARG A 142 1.08 -5.78 -2.71
CA ARG A 142 2.51 -5.43 -2.89
C ARG A 142 3.41 -6.63 -2.59
N ASP A 143 3.20 -7.31 -1.47
CA ASP A 143 3.97 -8.50 -1.09
C ASP A 143 3.80 -9.65 -2.09
N PHE A 144 2.58 -9.87 -2.58
CA PHE A 144 2.30 -10.85 -3.62
C PHE A 144 3.15 -10.60 -4.88
N PHE A 145 3.08 -9.40 -5.45
CA PHE A 145 3.84 -9.05 -6.66
C PHE A 145 5.35 -9.10 -6.43
N SER A 146 5.81 -8.64 -5.25
CA SER A 146 7.23 -8.69 -4.88
C SER A 146 7.76 -10.13 -4.75
N SER A 147 6.88 -11.13 -4.60
CA SER A 147 7.25 -12.54 -4.47
C SER A 147 7.30 -13.30 -5.81
N LEU A 148 6.95 -12.67 -6.93
CA LEU A 148 6.87 -13.34 -8.24
C LEU A 148 8.20 -13.30 -8.97
N SER A 149 8.49 -14.33 -9.78
CA SER A 149 9.55 -14.25 -10.80
C SER A 149 9.10 -13.34 -11.94
N THR A 150 10.05 -12.80 -12.70
CA THR A 150 9.76 -12.03 -13.93
C THR A 150 8.87 -12.83 -14.87
N GLU A 151 9.14 -14.12 -15.11
CA GLU A 151 8.31 -14.92 -16.02
C GLU A 151 6.88 -15.11 -15.49
N THR A 152 6.71 -15.18 -14.17
CA THR A 152 5.39 -15.31 -13.56
C THR A 152 4.62 -13.98 -13.62
N PHE A 153 5.31 -12.86 -13.40
CA PHE A 153 4.75 -11.52 -13.57
C PHE A 153 4.29 -11.31 -15.02
N ASP A 154 5.16 -11.58 -16.00
CA ASP A 154 4.85 -11.47 -17.42
C ASP A 154 3.67 -12.37 -17.80
N PHE A 155 3.63 -13.60 -17.29
CA PHE A 155 2.49 -14.49 -17.50
C PHE A 155 1.17 -13.90 -17.02
N ILE A 156 1.14 -13.26 -15.84
CA ILE A 156 -0.06 -12.63 -15.29
C ILE A 156 -0.54 -11.49 -16.20
N ILE A 157 0.38 -10.62 -16.63
CA ILE A 157 0.07 -9.47 -17.46
C ILE A 157 -0.38 -9.91 -18.86
N MET A 158 0.41 -10.76 -19.53
CA MET A 158 0.15 -11.21 -20.91
C MET A 158 -1.13 -12.04 -21.06
N ASN A 159 -1.59 -12.69 -19.99
CA ASN A 159 -2.81 -13.48 -20.02
C ASN A 159 -3.98 -12.77 -19.32
N GLU A 160 -3.84 -11.49 -18.95
CA GLU A 160 -4.89 -10.71 -18.28
C GLU A 160 -5.49 -11.44 -17.08
N VAL A 161 -4.64 -12.20 -16.38
CA VAL A 161 -5.00 -12.98 -15.19
C VAL A 161 -5.58 -12.04 -14.14
N ILE A 162 -4.97 -10.87 -14.00
CA ILE A 162 -5.47 -9.74 -13.23
C ILE A 162 -6.04 -8.74 -14.23
N THR A 163 -7.35 -8.50 -14.17
CA THR A 163 -8.00 -7.52 -15.05
C THR A 163 -7.64 -6.09 -14.62
N SER A 164 -7.68 -5.16 -15.56
CA SER A 164 -7.55 -3.72 -15.28
C SER A 164 -8.55 -3.26 -14.21
N GLY A 165 -9.77 -3.82 -14.22
CA GLY A 165 -10.77 -3.58 -13.18
C GLY A 165 -10.33 -4.00 -11.77
N LEU A 166 -9.56 -5.08 -11.61
CA LEU A 166 -8.96 -5.43 -10.32
C LEU A 166 -7.91 -4.39 -9.90
N ILE A 167 -7.07 -3.93 -10.84
CA ILE A 167 -6.02 -2.92 -10.62
C ILE A 167 -6.64 -1.55 -10.26
N GLU A 168 -7.73 -1.17 -10.93
CA GLU A 168 -8.47 0.06 -10.68
C GLU A 168 -9.27 0.01 -9.37
N ASN A 169 -9.86 -1.15 -9.03
CA ASN A 169 -10.69 -1.32 -7.82
C ASN A 169 -9.88 -1.69 -6.57
N ILE A 170 -8.62 -2.09 -6.71
CA ILE A 170 -7.63 -2.21 -5.62
C ILE A 170 -7.57 -0.92 -4.76
N GLY A 171 -8.12 0.19 -5.27
CA GLY A 171 -8.24 1.48 -4.63
C GLY A 171 -9.66 2.04 -4.41
N THR A 172 -10.76 1.29 -4.40
CA THR A 172 -12.08 1.95 -4.20
C THR A 172 -13.12 1.05 -3.52
N ASN A 173 -13.26 -0.20 -3.97
CA ASN A 173 -14.10 -1.23 -3.40
C ASN A 173 -13.81 -2.55 -4.12
N LEU A 174 -12.91 -3.36 -3.57
CA LEU A 174 -12.64 -4.68 -4.14
C LEU A 174 -13.83 -5.61 -3.90
N ARG A 175 -14.55 -5.95 -4.96
CA ARG A 175 -15.58 -7.01 -4.89
C ARG A 175 -14.89 -8.34 -5.12
N ARG A 176 -15.38 -9.40 -4.47
CA ARG A 176 -14.92 -10.79 -4.70
C ARG A 176 -14.94 -11.22 -6.17
N ARG A 177 -15.78 -10.59 -6.99
CA ARG A 177 -15.89 -10.85 -8.44
C ARG A 177 -14.81 -10.15 -9.27
N ASP A 178 -14.15 -9.13 -8.75
CA ASP A 178 -13.05 -8.45 -9.45
C ASP A 178 -11.78 -9.31 -9.44
N VAL A 179 -11.69 -10.23 -8.47
CA VAL A 179 -10.63 -11.26 -8.34
C VAL A 179 -11.00 -12.53 -9.14
N LEU A 180 -11.88 -12.44 -10.16
CA LEU A 180 -12.08 -13.56 -11.09
C LEU A 180 -10.93 -13.59 -12.09
N PHE A 181 -10.04 -14.58 -11.91
CA PHE A 181 -8.97 -14.87 -12.85
C PHE A 181 -9.55 -15.47 -14.13
N ASN A 182 -9.57 -14.71 -15.22
CA ASN A 182 -10.25 -15.12 -16.45
C ASN A 182 -9.41 -16.07 -17.32
N THR A 183 -8.76 -17.08 -16.72
CA THR A 183 -7.84 -17.93 -17.48
C THR A 183 -7.83 -19.39 -17.03
N ALA A 184 -8.31 -20.29 -17.90
CA ALA A 184 -8.06 -21.73 -17.79
C ALA A 184 -6.55 -22.07 -17.73
N LYS A 185 -5.68 -21.16 -18.19
CA LYS A 185 -4.22 -21.28 -18.12
C LYS A 185 -3.66 -21.18 -16.69
N LEU A 186 -4.42 -20.71 -15.70
CA LEU A 186 -3.96 -20.68 -14.31
C LEU A 186 -3.74 -22.09 -13.73
N PHE A 187 -4.49 -23.08 -14.23
CA PHE A 187 -4.30 -24.50 -13.89
C PHE A 187 -2.89 -25.01 -14.27
N LEU A 188 -2.23 -24.38 -15.24
CA LEU A 188 -0.85 -24.70 -15.65
C LEU A 188 0.21 -24.12 -14.69
N LYS A 189 -0.19 -23.26 -13.74
CA LYS A 189 0.70 -22.61 -12.76
C LYS A 189 0.18 -22.82 -11.34
N PRO A 190 0.21 -24.06 -10.79
CA PRO A 190 -0.36 -24.38 -9.48
C PRO A 190 0.23 -23.54 -8.33
N ARG A 191 1.52 -23.20 -8.39
CA ARG A 191 2.17 -22.32 -7.40
C ARG A 191 1.59 -20.90 -7.41
N LEU A 192 1.28 -20.36 -8.60
CA LEU A 192 0.66 -19.03 -8.75
C LEU A 192 -0.77 -19.04 -8.21
N LEU A 193 -1.55 -20.07 -8.56
CA LEU A 193 -2.91 -20.26 -8.03
C LEU A 193 -2.91 -20.32 -6.49
N HIS A 194 -1.97 -21.05 -5.89
CA HIS A 194 -1.82 -21.12 -4.43
C HIS A 194 -1.54 -19.76 -3.80
N LYS A 195 -0.61 -18.97 -4.36
CA LYS A 195 -0.30 -17.60 -3.89
C LYS A 195 -1.51 -16.67 -4.00
N ILE A 196 -2.27 -16.79 -5.07
CA ILE A 196 -3.52 -16.06 -5.30
C ILE A 196 -4.58 -16.39 -4.23
N ILE A 197 -4.79 -17.68 -3.93
CA ILE A 197 -5.73 -18.11 -2.89
C ILE A 197 -5.31 -17.56 -1.53
N LYS A 198 -4.01 -17.61 -1.21
CA LYS A 198 -3.44 -17.01 0.00
C LYS A 198 -3.71 -15.51 0.07
N LEU A 199 -3.52 -14.77 -1.02
CA LEU A 199 -3.83 -13.33 -1.09
C LEU A 199 -5.31 -13.03 -0.86
N SER A 200 -6.20 -13.83 -1.44
CA SER A 200 -7.65 -13.69 -1.24
C SER A 200 -8.04 -13.94 0.22
N ASN A 201 -7.51 -15.00 0.84
CA ASN A 201 -7.73 -15.30 2.25
C ASN A 201 -7.17 -14.19 3.16
N TYR A 202 -5.97 -13.70 2.88
CA TYR A 202 -5.38 -12.56 3.58
C TYR A 202 -6.29 -11.34 3.53
N SER A 203 -6.75 -10.98 2.33
CA SER A 203 -7.61 -9.83 2.08
C SER A 203 -8.87 -9.89 2.93
N LYS A 204 -9.57 -11.04 2.91
CA LYS A 204 -10.78 -11.26 3.70
C LYS A 204 -10.52 -11.12 5.21
N ARG A 205 -9.41 -11.67 5.70
CA ARG A 205 -9.07 -11.61 7.13
C ARG A 205 -8.70 -10.19 7.55
N MET A 206 -7.93 -9.47 6.75
CA MET A 206 -7.57 -8.08 7.06
C MET A 206 -8.81 -7.18 7.06
N GLU A 207 -9.71 -7.36 6.11
CA GLU A 207 -11.00 -6.65 6.11
C GLU A 207 -11.76 -6.88 7.43
N GLU A 208 -11.88 -8.14 7.87
CA GLU A 208 -12.54 -8.48 9.14
C GLU A 208 -11.85 -7.84 10.36
N TYR A 209 -10.51 -7.91 10.45
CA TYR A 209 -9.76 -7.34 11.57
C TYR A 209 -9.90 -5.82 11.68
N TYR A 210 -9.84 -5.10 10.56
CA TYR A 210 -9.88 -3.64 10.54
C TYR A 210 -11.31 -3.09 10.61
N ASN A 211 -12.31 -3.78 10.07
CA ASN A 211 -13.71 -3.40 10.26
C ASN A 211 -14.13 -3.55 11.73
N ASN A 212 -13.62 -4.58 12.41
CA ASN A 212 -13.80 -4.80 13.84
C ASN A 212 -12.67 -4.18 14.69
N TYR A 213 -12.12 -3.04 14.25
CA TYR A 213 -11.09 -2.34 15.03
C TYR A 213 -11.61 -2.01 16.45
N PRO A 214 -10.82 -2.27 17.50
CA PRO A 214 -11.31 -2.34 18.87
C PRO A 214 -11.49 -0.97 19.52
N ALA A 215 -12.25 -0.95 20.62
CA ALA A 215 -12.16 0.12 21.61
C ALA A 215 -10.77 0.16 22.26
N TYR A 216 -10.46 1.24 22.98
CA TYR A 216 -9.13 1.45 23.56
C TYR A 216 -8.71 0.31 24.50
N ASP A 217 -9.62 -0.17 25.35
CA ASP A 217 -9.32 -1.19 26.38
C ASP A 217 -8.97 -2.55 25.75
N ASP A 218 -9.55 -2.87 24.60
CA ASP A 218 -9.32 -4.13 23.87
C ASP A 218 -8.15 -4.06 22.87
N PHE A 219 -7.50 -2.91 22.75
CA PHE A 219 -6.49 -2.65 21.71
C PHE A 219 -5.32 -3.63 21.75
N ASN A 220 -4.81 -3.93 22.94
CA ASN A 220 -3.66 -4.83 23.09
C ASN A 220 -4.00 -6.26 22.63
N THR A 221 -5.18 -6.75 23.00
CA THR A 221 -5.68 -8.06 22.59
C THR A 221 -5.82 -8.16 21.08
N TRP A 222 -6.43 -7.15 20.45
CA TRP A 222 -6.55 -7.06 19.00
C TRP A 222 -5.18 -7.01 18.31
N LYS A 223 -4.25 -6.19 18.83
CA LYS A 223 -2.89 -6.04 18.28
C LYS A 223 -2.12 -7.36 18.27
N ILE A 224 -2.22 -8.14 19.35
CA ILE A 224 -1.57 -9.46 19.43
C ILE A 224 -2.17 -10.42 18.39
N LYS A 225 -3.50 -10.48 18.30
CA LYS A 225 -4.21 -11.32 17.31
C LYS A 225 -3.81 -10.94 15.88
N LEU A 226 -3.81 -9.64 15.55
CA LEU A 226 -3.37 -9.15 14.25
C LEU A 226 -1.92 -9.52 13.95
N ASN A 227 -1.01 -9.35 14.90
CA ASN A 227 0.41 -9.66 14.67
C ASN A 227 0.66 -11.16 14.44
N ASN A 228 -0.02 -12.03 15.19
CA ASN A 228 0.05 -13.47 14.97
C ASN A 228 -0.49 -13.84 13.59
N GLU A 229 -1.61 -13.21 13.19
CA GLU A 229 -2.19 -13.42 11.87
C GLU A 229 -1.23 -13.04 10.74
N LEU A 230 -0.65 -11.84 10.84
CA LEU A 230 0.30 -11.34 9.84
C LEU A 230 1.55 -12.21 9.74
N LYS A 231 2.03 -12.75 10.87
CA LYS A 231 3.16 -13.67 10.89
C LYS A 231 2.85 -14.94 10.10
N ASN A 232 1.75 -15.60 10.43
CA ASN A 232 1.30 -16.84 9.76
C ASN A 232 1.14 -16.65 8.25
N ILE A 233 0.55 -15.51 7.84
CA ILE A 233 0.31 -15.26 6.43
C ILE A 233 1.61 -14.91 5.68
N ARG A 234 2.49 -14.08 6.26
CA ARG A 234 3.77 -13.74 5.62
C ARG A 234 4.64 -14.96 5.41
N GLU A 235 4.74 -15.84 6.42
CA GLU A 235 5.44 -17.13 6.28
C GLU A 235 4.86 -17.95 5.12
N SER A 236 3.56 -17.85 4.87
CA SER A 236 2.92 -18.54 3.76
C SER A 236 3.20 -17.92 2.38
N PHE A 237 3.45 -16.61 2.22
CA PHE A 237 3.70 -16.02 0.89
C PHE A 237 5.08 -16.38 0.32
N PHE A 238 6.05 -16.66 1.21
CA PHE A 238 7.43 -17.01 0.84
C PHE A 238 7.65 -18.52 0.65
N VAL A 239 6.60 -19.34 0.83
CA VAL A 239 6.58 -20.80 0.59
C VAL A 239 5.66 -21.13 -0.59
#